data_AF-A0A1V9YJZ1-F1
#
_entry.id   AF-A0A1V9YJZ1-F1
#
_cell.length_a   1.000
_cell.length_b   1.000
_cell.length_c   1.000
_cell.angle_alpha   90.00
_cell.angle_beta   90.00
_cell.angle_gamma   90.00
#
_symmetry.space_group_name_H-M   'P 1'
#
loop_
_entity.id
_entity.type
_entity.pdbx_description
1 polymer ?
#
loop_
_entity_poly.entity_id
_entity_poly.type
_entity_poly.pdbx_seq_one_letter_code
_entity_poly.pdbx_strand_id
1 'polypeptide(L)'
;MVRTLLLSGGALVAFANSFAVSDDRASLLEELDAWKKSEPGMYAAANGFAPRATESADASSLDKELQLFADAKATVAKLNTKYPHATFSVATPFTLMTNEAFAKWVAGTRTPKNVTAEAAPTSVSTATDTVDWTASGCVGPVKNQGSCGDCYAFAATGAAESAYCLQYDRKLVLFSDQQTTSCGPGYGCSGGYPDHSLKWMGSNGICTMDSYPFANAGLATALPCKQECAPIQMPWRDVAMPKGEALIEKALAQMPIVLELSASSQAFQYYKGGILTADACTGTINHAVLGVGYGTAELPYFRLKNSWSTGWGEGGYARIQRGVGGGSACGVAYYTMHPVYSWFNIVTINNLVVSEYYSSLYANPKSGSKNEQWTYDGPTRQIIVGSNKQCLDAYPNGAGGYNVHTYACDANNNNQKWTVDPSNHRIMHETHANLCLAWIARSNEKVVVINVAGLAMTTYDNEAVSFSGASTESMEWWVNNADHTIRTVHNKCIDAFEPKNGGTVHLYDCDGSNANQKWIFDPATKQFRHMTHQGFCLDMGSANGVRAHLWTCDAANTFQQFYYAS
;
A
#
# COMPACT_ATOMS: atom_id res chain seq x y z
N MET A 1 12.21 41.47 95.20
CA MET A 1 11.81 40.22 94.52
C MET A 1 11.27 40.60 93.16
N VAL A 2 11.86 40.08 92.07
CA VAL A 2 11.21 39.55 90.87
C VAL A 2 12.34 39.09 89.94
N ARG A 3 12.19 37.83 89.50
CA ARG A 3 13.06 37.06 88.59
C ARG A 3 13.17 37.69 87.21
N THR A 4 14.25 37.42 86.47
CA THR A 4 14.16 36.96 85.06
C THR A 4 15.43 36.16 84.69
N LEU A 5 15.21 35.02 84.03
CA LEU A 5 16.18 34.05 83.50
C LEU A 5 16.43 34.31 82.00
N LEU A 6 17.71 34.24 81.61
CA LEU A 6 18.36 33.53 80.46
C LEU A 6 17.59 33.27 79.15
N LEU A 7 18.28 33.48 77.99
CA LEU A 7 18.85 32.38 77.18
C LEU A 7 19.68 32.85 75.95
N SER A 8 20.94 32.39 75.96
CA SER A 8 21.87 31.97 74.89
C SER A 8 21.70 32.40 73.41
N GLY A 9 22.74 33.04 72.87
CA GLY A 9 23.07 33.06 71.44
C GLY A 9 24.38 32.29 71.17
N GLY A 10 24.34 31.32 70.27
CA GLY A 10 25.52 30.60 69.75
C GLY A 10 25.76 30.97 68.29
N ALA A 11 26.98 31.41 67.98
CA ALA A 11 27.42 31.79 66.64
C ALA A 11 27.80 30.55 65.81
N LEU A 12 27.31 30.49 64.56
CA LEU A 12 27.71 29.53 63.54
C LEU A 12 28.62 30.24 62.53
N VAL A 13 29.83 29.69 62.35
CA VAL A 13 30.83 30.12 61.38
C VAL A 13 30.41 29.67 59.98
N ALA A 14 30.23 30.61 59.06
CA ALA A 14 30.01 30.35 57.64
C ALA A 14 31.37 30.29 56.91
N PHE A 15 31.72 29.13 56.34
CA PHE A 15 32.76 29.03 55.33
C PHE A 15 32.14 29.25 53.95
N ALA A 16 32.56 30.33 53.28
CA ALA A 16 32.25 30.61 51.90
C ALA A 16 33.13 29.73 50.97
N ASN A 17 32.50 28.91 50.14
CA ASN A 17 33.12 28.23 49.01
C ASN A 17 32.57 28.87 47.72
N SER A 18 33.26 29.86 47.17
CA SER A 18 32.78 30.66 46.02
C SER A 18 33.66 30.58 44.77
N PHE A 19 34.61 29.64 44.68
CA PHE A 19 35.58 29.60 43.57
C PHE A 19 35.46 28.37 42.62
N ALA A 20 34.55 27.42 42.87
CA ALA A 20 34.32 26.29 41.95
C ALA A 20 33.07 26.46 41.05
N VAL A 21 32.18 27.41 41.39
CA VAL A 21 30.88 27.58 40.70
C VAL A 21 30.98 28.48 39.45
N SER A 22 31.98 29.36 39.36
CA SER A 22 32.14 30.30 38.23
C SER A 22 32.65 29.64 36.97
N ASP A 23 33.61 28.73 37.09
CA ASP A 23 34.26 28.07 35.94
C ASP A 23 33.31 27.06 35.28
N ASP A 24 32.53 26.33 36.08
CA ASP A 24 31.45 25.46 35.61
C ASP A 24 30.36 26.26 34.89
N ARG A 25 29.99 27.45 35.39
CA ARG A 25 28.97 28.30 34.75
C ARG A 25 29.44 28.86 33.42
N ALA A 26 30.70 29.30 33.32
CA ALA A 26 31.25 29.82 32.07
C ALA A 26 31.34 28.73 30.99
N SER A 27 31.79 27.53 31.35
CA SER A 27 31.83 26.37 30.45
C SER A 27 30.43 25.97 29.99
N LEU A 28 29.44 25.91 30.90
CA LEU A 28 28.06 25.59 30.55
C LEU A 28 27.45 26.62 29.61
N LEU A 29 27.78 27.90 29.78
CA LEU A 29 27.32 28.97 28.89
C LEU A 29 27.89 28.82 27.48
N GLU A 30 29.18 28.53 27.35
CA GLU A 30 29.82 28.31 26.05
C GLU A 30 29.20 27.11 25.31
N GLU A 31 29.01 25.99 26.02
CA GLU A 31 28.39 24.79 25.45
C GLU A 31 26.91 25.00 25.09
N LEU A 32 26.15 25.72 25.92
CA LEU A 32 24.76 26.08 25.63
C LEU A 32 24.68 26.98 24.39
N ASP A 33 25.56 27.97 24.27
CA ASP A 33 25.63 28.85 23.10
C ASP A 33 26.03 28.09 21.83
N ALA A 34 26.94 27.13 21.94
CA ALA A 34 27.29 26.24 20.85
C ALA A 34 26.10 25.37 20.44
N TRP A 35 25.36 24.80 21.40
CA TRP A 35 24.15 24.03 21.14
C TRP A 35 23.07 24.88 20.46
N LYS A 36 22.81 26.11 20.93
CA LYS A 36 21.83 27.03 20.33
C LYS A 36 22.12 27.34 18.86
N LYS A 37 23.40 27.40 18.49
CA LYS A 37 23.88 27.64 17.10
C LYS A 37 23.91 26.37 16.25
N SER A 38 23.81 25.19 16.85
CA SER A 38 23.76 23.92 16.14
C SER A 38 22.40 23.72 15.46
N GLU A 39 22.34 22.83 14.47
CA GLU A 39 21.09 22.45 13.78
C GLU A 39 19.98 22.03 14.76
N PRO A 40 20.23 21.14 15.76
CA PRO A 40 19.24 20.84 16.80
C PRO A 40 18.74 22.06 17.59
N GLY A 41 19.63 22.98 17.97
CA GLY A 41 19.26 24.18 18.72
C GLY A 41 18.42 25.17 17.90
N MET A 42 18.77 25.37 16.62
CA MET A 42 17.98 26.19 15.70
C MET A 42 16.59 25.59 15.47
N TYR A 43 16.50 24.27 15.33
CA TYR A 43 15.22 23.58 15.26
C TYR A 43 14.41 23.78 16.55
N ALA A 44 15.04 23.64 17.73
CA ALA A 44 14.37 23.81 19.01
C ALA A 44 13.74 25.20 19.12
N ALA A 45 14.48 26.24 18.70
CA ALA A 45 14.00 27.62 18.68
C ALA A 45 12.86 27.84 17.68
N ALA A 46 12.91 27.22 16.49
CA ALA A 46 11.88 27.35 15.47
C ALA A 46 10.52 26.75 15.89
N ASN A 47 10.55 25.73 16.75
CA ASN A 47 9.35 24.99 17.18
C ASN A 47 8.94 25.27 18.64
N GLY A 48 9.56 26.26 19.31
CA GLY A 48 9.22 26.64 20.68
C GLY A 48 9.66 25.65 21.76
N PHE A 49 10.62 24.76 21.45
CA PHE A 49 11.23 23.84 22.42
C PHE A 49 12.37 24.49 23.21
N ALA A 50 12.87 25.62 22.69
CA ALA A 50 13.84 26.49 23.34
C ALA A 50 13.53 27.96 23.01
N PRO A 51 13.91 28.92 23.89
CA PRO A 51 13.88 30.33 23.55
C PRO A 51 14.71 30.63 22.30
N ARG A 52 14.30 31.61 21.49
CA ARG A 52 15.15 32.07 20.37
C ARG A 52 16.40 32.72 20.92
N ALA A 53 17.52 32.62 20.17
CA ALA A 53 18.80 33.22 20.57
C ALA A 53 18.73 34.74 20.83
N THR A 54 17.72 35.42 20.27
CA THR A 54 17.48 36.86 20.45
C THR A 54 16.52 37.20 21.60
N GLU A 55 15.90 36.20 22.24
CA GLU A 55 14.83 36.36 23.25
C GLU A 55 15.28 36.12 24.70
N SER A 56 16.52 35.68 24.94
CA SER A 56 17.08 35.58 26.30
C SER A 56 17.43 36.98 26.85
N ALA A 57 16.41 37.81 27.10
CA ALA A 57 16.57 39.22 27.41
C ALA A 57 16.68 39.53 28.92
N ASP A 58 16.47 38.56 29.82
CA ASP A 58 16.70 38.73 31.26
C ASP A 58 17.59 37.62 31.86
N ALA A 59 18.32 37.97 32.93
CA ALA A 59 19.27 37.08 33.59
C ALA A 59 18.61 35.83 34.20
N SER A 60 17.34 35.94 34.60
CA SER A 60 16.58 34.83 35.20
C SER A 60 16.22 33.75 34.17
N SER A 61 15.95 34.13 32.92
CA SER A 61 15.72 33.22 31.80
C SER A 61 16.99 32.44 31.46
N LEU A 62 18.13 33.13 31.41
CA LEU A 62 19.41 32.48 31.12
C LEU A 62 19.80 31.48 32.22
N ASP A 63 19.63 31.83 33.49
CA ASP A 63 19.93 30.90 34.60
C ASP A 63 19.04 29.65 34.54
N LYS A 64 17.77 29.78 34.12
CA LYS A 64 16.89 28.64 33.90
C LYS A 64 17.35 27.75 32.75
N GLU A 65 17.76 28.34 31.63
CA GLU A 65 18.29 27.58 30.49
C GLU A 65 19.60 26.85 30.83
N LEU A 66 20.50 27.51 31.58
CA LEU A 66 21.72 26.88 32.08
C LEU A 66 21.42 25.71 33.01
N GLN A 67 20.43 25.83 33.90
CA GLN A 67 20.01 24.74 34.76
C GLN A 67 19.46 23.56 33.95
N LEU A 68 18.56 23.81 32.99
CA LEU A 68 18.01 22.76 32.12
C LEU A 68 19.12 22.05 31.31
N PHE A 69 20.09 22.82 30.80
CA PHE A 69 21.22 22.25 30.07
C PHE A 69 22.13 21.41 30.97
N ALA A 70 22.42 21.87 32.19
CA ALA A 70 23.17 21.10 33.18
C ALA A 70 22.45 19.79 33.56
N ASP A 71 21.14 19.85 33.79
CA ASP A 71 20.30 18.68 34.09
C ASP A 71 20.27 17.68 32.92
N ALA A 72 20.23 18.18 31.67
CA ALA A 72 20.33 17.38 30.46
C ALA A 72 21.68 16.65 30.39
N LYS A 73 22.80 17.34 30.63
CA LYS A 73 24.14 16.73 30.69
C LYS A 73 24.24 15.63 31.75
N ALA A 74 23.71 15.89 32.95
CA ALA A 74 23.69 14.91 34.04
C ALA A 74 22.82 13.68 33.69
N THR A 75 21.70 13.90 33.00
CA THR A 75 20.84 12.81 32.51
C THR A 75 21.54 11.99 31.44
N VAL A 76 22.16 12.63 30.45
CA VAL A 76 22.92 11.97 29.37
C VAL A 76 24.05 11.09 29.93
N ALA A 77 24.78 11.56 30.95
CA ALA A 77 25.82 10.77 31.60
C ALA A 77 25.25 9.48 32.25
N LYS A 78 24.09 9.58 32.92
CA LYS A 78 23.39 8.42 33.49
C LYS A 78 22.90 7.46 32.42
N LEU A 79 22.35 7.97 31.31
CA LEU A 79 21.87 7.15 30.20
C LEU A 79 23.00 6.37 29.52
N ASN A 80 24.13 7.03 29.22
CA ASN A 80 25.31 6.39 28.64
C ASN A 80 25.93 5.32 29.57
N THR A 81 25.77 5.46 30.89
CA THR A 81 26.20 4.43 31.85
C THR A 81 25.22 3.25 31.87
N LYS A 82 23.91 3.54 31.80
CA LYS A 82 22.85 2.54 31.95
C LYS A 82 22.65 1.66 30.70
N TYR A 83 22.78 2.23 29.51
CA TYR A 83 22.43 1.58 28.25
C TYR A 83 23.69 1.41 27.37
N PRO A 84 24.44 0.30 27.51
CA PRO A 84 25.75 0.14 26.87
C PRO A 84 25.69 -0.02 25.34
N HIS A 85 24.51 -0.32 24.79
CA HIS A 85 24.30 -0.49 23.35
C HIS A 85 23.78 0.77 22.65
N ALA A 86 23.53 1.85 23.39
CA ALA A 86 23.05 3.11 22.84
C ALA A 86 23.92 4.28 23.32
N THR A 87 23.99 5.34 22.51
CA THR A 87 24.68 6.58 22.82
C THR A 87 23.68 7.72 22.91
N PHE A 88 23.85 8.56 23.93
CA PHE A 88 22.99 9.70 24.22
C PHE A 88 23.81 10.98 24.22
N SER A 89 23.18 12.08 23.80
CA SER A 89 23.82 13.38 23.69
C SER A 89 22.84 14.52 23.96
N VAL A 90 23.38 15.64 24.44
CA VAL A 90 22.68 16.92 24.48
C VAL A 90 22.58 17.57 23.09
N ALA A 91 23.20 17.00 22.06
CA ALA A 91 23.02 17.42 20.67
C ALA A 91 21.71 16.88 20.07
N THR A 92 20.60 17.23 20.69
CA THR A 92 19.22 16.88 20.31
C THR A 92 18.35 18.14 20.35
N PRO A 93 17.24 18.22 19.58
CA PRO A 93 16.33 19.37 19.64
C PRO A 93 15.63 19.57 20.98
N PHE A 94 15.63 18.57 21.84
CA PHE A 94 14.83 18.52 23.06
C PHE A 94 15.63 18.83 24.33
N THR A 95 16.86 19.34 24.20
CA THR A 95 17.80 19.51 25.32
C THR A 95 17.31 20.46 26.40
N LEU A 96 16.59 21.51 26.02
CA LEU A 96 16.01 22.46 26.97
C LEU A 96 14.57 22.11 27.39
N MET A 97 14.11 20.88 27.11
CA MET A 97 12.84 20.37 27.60
C MET A 97 13.06 19.50 28.84
N THR A 98 12.24 19.67 29.87
CA THR A 98 12.11 18.64 30.90
C THR A 98 11.51 17.37 30.28
N ASN A 99 11.80 16.21 30.85
CA ASN A 99 11.20 14.98 30.33
C ASN A 99 9.67 14.98 30.43
N GLU A 100 9.09 15.62 31.45
CA GLU A 100 7.65 15.80 31.57
C GLU A 100 7.08 16.60 30.37
N ALA A 101 7.73 17.71 30.00
CA ALA A 101 7.33 18.50 28.84
C ALA A 101 7.49 17.72 27.53
N PHE A 102 8.59 16.99 27.38
CA PHE A 102 8.85 16.12 26.23
C PHE A 102 7.80 15.00 26.13
N ALA A 103 7.55 14.27 27.21
CA ALA A 103 6.57 13.19 27.26
C ALA A 103 5.15 13.71 26.98
N LYS A 104 4.79 14.89 27.47
CA LYS A 104 3.50 15.53 27.17
C LYS A 104 3.38 15.89 25.69
N TRP A 105 4.45 16.41 25.08
CA TRP A 105 4.50 16.71 23.66
C TRP A 105 4.35 15.43 22.82
N VAL A 106 5.09 14.36 23.12
CA VAL A 106 4.97 13.05 22.45
C VAL A 106 3.57 12.45 22.64
N ALA A 107 3.02 12.47 23.86
CA ALA A 107 1.71 11.92 24.15
C ALA A 107 0.57 12.64 23.41
N GLY A 108 0.72 13.94 23.12
CA GLY A 108 -0.23 14.70 22.31
C GLY A 108 -0.30 14.28 20.84
N THR A 109 0.64 13.44 20.37
CA THR A 109 0.76 13.06 18.96
C THR A 109 -0.09 11.84 18.56
N ARG A 110 -0.69 11.13 19.54
CA ARG A 110 -1.53 9.96 19.29
C ARG A 110 -2.78 9.97 20.16
N THR A 111 -3.93 9.66 19.56
CA THR A 111 -5.14 9.39 20.32
C THR A 111 -4.98 8.05 21.08
N PRO A 112 -5.15 8.01 22.42
CA PRO A 112 -4.89 6.81 23.20
C PRO A 112 -5.73 5.62 22.69
N LYS A 113 -5.08 4.51 22.34
CA LYS A 113 -5.74 3.19 22.30
C LYS A 113 -5.64 2.61 23.71
N ASN A 114 -6.73 2.07 24.27
CA ASN A 114 -6.66 1.30 25.51
C ASN A 114 -5.92 -0.02 25.23
N VAL A 115 -4.59 -0.03 25.43
CA VAL A 115 -3.68 -1.17 25.17
C VAL A 115 -3.87 -2.32 26.19
N THR A 116 -4.74 -2.15 27.19
CA THR A 116 -4.82 -3.02 28.37
C THR A 116 -5.46 -4.39 28.14
N ALA A 117 -5.90 -4.75 26.93
CA ALA A 117 -6.63 -6.00 26.67
C ALA A 117 -6.06 -6.88 25.54
N GLU A 118 -4.97 -6.49 24.88
CA GLU A 118 -4.45 -7.25 23.74
C GLU A 118 -3.28 -8.15 24.16
N ALA A 119 -3.41 -9.46 23.92
CA ALA A 119 -2.35 -10.42 24.21
C ALA A 119 -1.06 -10.01 23.49
N ALA A 120 0.07 -10.02 24.20
CA ALA A 120 1.36 -9.69 23.62
C ALA A 120 1.63 -10.59 22.41
N PRO A 121 2.06 -10.04 21.26
CA PRO A 121 2.40 -10.85 20.10
C PRO A 121 3.49 -11.87 20.49
N THR A 122 3.24 -13.15 20.19
CA THR A 122 4.11 -14.26 20.60
C THR A 122 5.17 -14.63 19.58
N SER A 123 5.07 -14.15 18.33
CA SER A 123 6.05 -14.45 17.29
C SER A 123 7.32 -13.61 17.47
N VAL A 124 8.42 -14.28 17.79
CA VAL A 124 9.76 -13.70 17.85
C VAL A 124 10.33 -13.59 16.44
N SER A 125 11.22 -12.63 16.24
CA SER A 125 12.07 -12.50 15.06
C SER A 125 12.67 -13.85 14.59
N THR A 126 12.62 -14.09 13.28
CA THR A 126 13.23 -15.29 12.64
C THR A 126 14.21 -14.91 11.53
N ALA A 127 14.28 -13.62 11.17
CA ALA A 127 15.13 -13.13 10.11
C ALA A 127 16.62 -13.22 10.45
N THR A 128 17.36 -13.85 9.53
CA THR A 128 18.84 -13.91 9.53
C THR A 128 19.46 -12.98 8.49
N ASP A 129 18.62 -12.43 7.59
CA ASP A 129 18.98 -11.46 6.57
C ASP A 129 18.92 -10.02 7.11
N THR A 130 19.29 -9.06 6.26
CA THR A 130 19.22 -7.63 6.54
C THR A 130 18.45 -6.95 5.42
N VAL A 131 17.51 -6.10 5.82
CA VAL A 131 16.72 -5.28 4.90
C VAL A 131 16.94 -3.82 5.26
N ASP A 132 17.27 -3.02 4.25
CA ASP A 132 17.41 -1.57 4.40
C ASP A 132 16.85 -0.85 3.17
N TRP A 133 15.70 -0.21 3.34
CA TRP A 133 15.03 0.53 2.28
C TRP A 133 15.63 1.92 2.04
N THR A 134 16.51 2.42 2.91
CA THR A 134 17.01 3.80 2.79
C THR A 134 17.85 4.02 1.53
N ALA A 135 18.48 2.96 1.00
CA ALA A 135 19.22 3.00 -0.27
C ALA A 135 18.36 2.64 -1.50
N SER A 136 17.07 2.32 -1.33
CA SER A 136 16.21 1.82 -2.40
C SER A 136 15.71 2.87 -3.38
N GLY A 137 15.92 4.15 -3.08
CA GLY A 137 15.28 5.28 -3.78
C GLY A 137 13.82 5.51 -3.41
N CYS A 138 13.17 4.59 -2.67
CA CYS A 138 11.75 4.67 -2.29
C CYS A 138 11.50 5.07 -0.84
N VAL A 139 12.48 5.64 -0.14
CA VAL A 139 12.28 6.24 1.20
C VAL A 139 12.57 7.72 1.08
N GLY A 140 11.55 8.56 1.34
CA GLY A 140 11.70 10.01 1.31
C GLY A 140 12.68 10.56 2.35
N PRO A 141 13.05 11.84 2.27
CA PRO A 141 13.94 12.48 3.25
C PRO A 141 13.30 12.54 4.63
N VAL A 142 14.11 12.62 5.69
CA VAL A 142 13.62 12.88 7.05
C VAL A 142 12.91 14.23 7.09
N LYS A 143 11.73 14.25 7.72
CA LYS A 143 10.87 15.43 7.79
C LYS A 143 10.79 15.98 9.22
N ASN A 144 10.03 17.06 9.39
CA ASN A 144 9.84 17.78 10.64
C ASN A 144 8.34 18.02 10.90
N GLN A 145 7.79 17.38 11.94
CA GLN A 145 6.39 17.61 12.37
C GLN A 145 6.22 18.86 13.27
N GLY A 146 7.31 19.32 13.87
CA GLY A 146 7.34 20.46 14.78
C GLY A 146 6.50 20.26 16.05
N SER A 147 5.77 21.29 16.47
CA SER A 147 4.91 21.26 17.66
C SER A 147 3.55 20.58 17.43
N CYS A 148 3.22 20.20 16.20
CA CYS A 148 1.96 19.55 15.86
C CYS A 148 1.98 18.05 16.19
N GLY A 149 0.89 17.56 16.78
CA GLY A 149 0.72 16.14 17.11
C GLY A 149 0.23 15.30 15.95
N ASP A 150 0.97 15.28 14.84
CA ASP A 150 0.57 14.62 13.59
C ASP A 150 1.55 13.55 13.09
N CYS A 151 2.30 12.91 14.01
CA CYS A 151 3.18 11.78 13.68
C CYS A 151 2.46 10.66 12.89
N TYR A 152 1.16 10.45 13.15
CA TYR A 152 0.33 9.50 12.42
C TYR A 152 0.22 9.84 10.93
N ALA A 153 0.15 11.14 10.60
CA ALA A 153 0.10 11.63 9.23
C ALA A 153 1.45 11.41 8.55
N PHE A 154 2.55 11.84 9.18
CA PHE A 154 3.92 11.66 8.67
C PHE A 154 4.32 10.20 8.46
N ALA A 155 3.91 9.30 9.37
CA ALA A 155 4.18 7.88 9.21
C ALA A 155 3.35 7.28 8.07
N ALA A 156 2.05 7.61 7.99
CA ALA A 156 1.17 7.14 6.92
C ALA A 156 1.61 7.65 5.55
N THR A 157 1.94 8.94 5.41
CA THR A 157 2.46 9.50 4.16
C THR A 157 3.78 8.87 3.79
N GLY A 158 4.72 8.68 4.73
CA GLY A 158 5.99 8.00 4.45
C GLY A 158 5.81 6.57 3.93
N ALA A 159 4.83 5.83 4.48
CA ALA A 159 4.49 4.50 4.00
C ALA A 159 3.80 4.56 2.62
N ALA A 160 2.95 5.55 2.39
CA ALA A 160 2.28 5.79 1.11
C ALA A 160 3.28 6.17 -0.01
N GLU A 161 4.23 7.07 0.26
CA GLU A 161 5.34 7.45 -0.64
C GLU A 161 6.13 6.21 -1.06
N SER A 162 6.48 5.39 -0.07
CA SER A 162 7.24 4.15 -0.30
C SER A 162 6.43 3.14 -1.12
N ALA A 163 5.18 2.90 -0.75
CA ALA A 163 4.29 1.97 -1.45
C ALA A 163 4.03 2.41 -2.90
N TYR A 164 3.82 3.70 -3.12
CA TYR A 164 3.61 4.27 -4.45
C TYR A 164 4.87 4.12 -5.31
N CYS A 165 6.04 4.50 -4.78
CA CYS A 165 7.32 4.35 -5.47
C CYS A 165 7.65 2.90 -5.84
N LEU A 166 7.40 1.96 -4.93
CA LEU A 166 7.63 0.53 -5.15
C LEU A 166 6.71 -0.06 -6.23
N GLN A 167 5.53 0.52 -6.41
CA GLN A 167 4.57 0.08 -7.42
C GLN A 167 4.80 0.74 -8.78
N TYR A 168 5.31 1.98 -8.82
CA TYR A 168 5.41 2.79 -10.03
C TYR A 168 6.85 3.23 -10.33
N ASP A 169 7.57 2.42 -11.11
CA ASP A 169 8.89 2.70 -11.71
C ASP A 169 9.99 3.19 -10.76
N ARG A 170 9.89 2.91 -9.45
CA ARG A 170 10.84 3.42 -8.45
C ARG A 170 10.95 4.95 -8.46
N LYS A 171 9.92 5.65 -8.91
CA LYS A 171 9.87 7.11 -8.92
C LYS A 171 9.28 7.60 -7.60
N LEU A 172 10.13 8.13 -6.74
CA LEU A 172 9.70 8.72 -5.48
C LEU A 172 8.91 10.01 -5.72
N VAL A 173 7.67 10.01 -5.25
CA VAL A 173 6.80 11.20 -5.16
C VAL A 173 6.60 11.51 -3.68
N LEU A 174 6.85 12.75 -3.29
CA LEU A 174 6.61 13.20 -1.91
C LEU A 174 5.16 13.65 -1.76
N PHE A 175 4.46 13.09 -0.78
CA PHE A 175 3.05 13.37 -0.54
C PHE A 175 2.86 14.37 0.60
N SER A 176 1.73 15.08 0.57
CA SER A 176 1.41 16.14 1.52
C SER A 176 1.03 15.58 2.89
N ASP A 177 1.96 15.72 3.84
CA ASP A 177 1.67 15.50 5.27
C ASP A 177 0.56 16.45 5.74
N GLN A 178 0.57 17.70 5.25
CA GLN A 178 -0.43 18.73 5.58
C GLN A 178 -1.85 18.31 5.21
N GLN A 179 -2.07 17.80 4.00
CA GLN A 179 -3.40 17.40 3.58
C GLN A 179 -3.90 16.25 4.44
N THR A 180 -3.03 15.31 4.79
CA THR A 180 -3.37 14.20 5.68
C THR A 180 -3.75 14.70 7.07
N THR A 181 -3.01 15.68 7.62
CA THR A 181 -3.30 16.28 8.92
C THR A 181 -4.60 17.11 8.90
N SER A 182 -4.83 17.91 7.85
CA SER A 182 -5.95 18.86 7.78
C SER A 182 -7.25 18.26 7.25
N CYS A 183 -7.19 17.31 6.32
CA CYS A 183 -8.34 16.75 5.62
C CYS A 183 -8.57 15.27 5.91
N GLY A 184 -7.57 14.56 6.44
CA GLY A 184 -7.67 13.14 6.75
C GLY A 184 -8.58 12.87 7.96
N PRO A 185 -8.81 11.58 8.28
CA PRO A 185 -9.72 11.15 9.34
C PRO A 185 -9.16 11.28 10.76
N GLY A 186 -8.00 11.94 10.92
CA GLY A 186 -7.39 12.21 12.22
C GLY A 186 -7.99 13.43 12.91
N TYR A 187 -7.40 13.82 14.04
CA TYR A 187 -7.80 14.96 14.84
C TYR A 187 -6.83 16.13 14.68
N GLY A 188 -6.28 16.32 13.47
CA GLY A 188 -5.29 17.36 13.19
C GLY A 188 -4.04 17.18 14.04
N CYS A 189 -3.66 18.24 14.77
CA CYS A 189 -2.52 18.25 15.70
C CYS A 189 -2.80 17.59 17.05
N SER A 190 -3.99 17.01 17.26
CA SER A 190 -4.36 16.28 18.49
C SER A 190 -4.26 14.75 18.33
N GLY A 191 -3.47 14.29 17.35
CA GLY A 191 -3.25 12.88 17.06
C GLY A 191 -4.23 12.28 16.05
N GLY A 192 -4.03 11.00 15.77
CA GLY A 192 -4.82 10.26 14.80
C GLY A 192 -4.34 8.81 14.66
N TYR A 193 -4.82 8.13 13.64
CA TYR A 193 -4.56 6.72 13.39
C TYR A 193 -3.96 6.52 11.99
N PRO A 194 -2.71 6.01 11.86
CA PRO A 194 -2.07 5.90 10.56
C PRO A 194 -2.82 4.94 9.61
N ASP A 195 -3.46 3.89 10.14
CA ASP A 195 -4.25 2.96 9.33
C ASP A 195 -5.50 3.62 8.71
N HIS A 196 -6.16 4.51 9.45
CA HIS A 196 -7.25 5.31 8.91
C HIS A 196 -6.74 6.28 7.85
N SER A 197 -5.60 6.93 8.07
CA SER A 197 -4.99 7.83 7.10
C SER A 197 -4.62 7.10 5.80
N LEU A 198 -3.99 5.92 5.89
CA LEU A 198 -3.66 5.10 4.72
C LEU A 198 -4.90 4.66 3.94
N LYS A 199 -5.98 4.24 4.61
CA LYS A 199 -7.27 3.93 3.96
C LYS A 199 -7.88 5.16 3.31
N TRP A 200 -7.82 6.32 3.97
CA TRP A 200 -8.32 7.58 3.42
C TRP A 200 -7.57 8.00 2.16
N MET A 201 -6.23 7.92 2.16
CA MET A 201 -5.41 8.14 0.94
C MET A 201 -5.76 7.13 -0.15
N GLY A 202 -5.96 5.87 0.25
CA GLY A 202 -6.45 4.80 -0.61
C GLY A 202 -7.70 5.23 -1.36
N SER A 203 -8.73 5.70 -0.65
CA SER A 203 -10.05 6.06 -1.19
C SER A 203 -10.12 7.42 -1.90
N ASN A 204 -9.43 8.44 -1.39
CA ASN A 204 -9.57 9.83 -1.85
C ASN A 204 -8.43 10.28 -2.75
N GLY A 205 -7.31 9.55 -2.76
CA GLY A 205 -6.04 10.05 -3.28
C GLY A 205 -5.41 11.09 -2.35
N ILE A 206 -4.24 11.59 -2.73
CA ILE A 206 -3.48 12.57 -1.94
C ILE A 206 -2.71 13.55 -2.85
N CYS A 207 -2.56 14.79 -2.38
CA CYS A 207 -1.75 15.83 -3.00
C CYS A 207 -0.25 15.55 -2.84
N THR A 208 0.55 16.10 -3.76
CA THR A 208 2.00 16.17 -3.57
C THR A 208 2.36 17.21 -2.51
N MET A 209 3.53 17.04 -1.88
CA MET A 209 4.07 18.01 -0.93
C MET A 209 4.20 19.41 -1.55
N ASP A 210 4.59 19.52 -2.82
CA ASP A 210 4.74 20.82 -3.49
C ASP A 210 3.39 21.51 -3.72
N SER A 211 2.35 20.74 -4.08
CA SER A 211 1.01 21.28 -4.31
C SER A 211 0.25 21.63 -3.02
N TYR A 212 0.62 21.04 -1.89
CA TYR A 212 0.03 21.33 -0.59
C TYR A 212 1.11 21.25 0.50
N PRO A 213 1.94 22.30 0.67
CA PRO A 213 3.08 22.29 1.58
C PRO A 213 2.71 22.19 3.06
N PHE A 214 3.65 21.68 3.88
CA PHE A 214 3.48 21.60 5.33
C PHE A 214 3.56 22.98 6.00
N ALA A 215 2.52 23.31 6.76
CA ALA A 215 2.36 24.61 7.42
C ALA A 215 1.95 24.49 8.91
N ASN A 216 1.80 23.28 9.44
CA ASN A 216 1.43 23.06 10.85
C ASN A 216 2.62 23.01 11.83
N ALA A 217 3.88 23.07 11.36
CA ALA A 217 5.07 22.83 12.19
C ALA A 217 5.13 23.67 13.49
N GLY A 218 4.58 24.88 13.51
CA GLY A 218 4.56 25.74 14.70
C GLY A 218 3.18 25.92 15.33
N LEU A 219 2.19 25.11 14.95
CA LEU A 219 0.79 25.30 15.34
C LEU A 219 0.33 24.23 16.33
N ALA A 220 -0.45 24.66 17.33
CA ALA A 220 -1.09 23.76 18.28
C ALA A 220 -2.34 23.08 17.70
N THR A 221 -2.95 23.68 16.69
CA THR A 221 -4.13 23.17 15.98
C THR A 221 -3.87 23.11 14.49
N ALA A 222 -4.43 22.10 13.83
CA ALA A 222 -4.26 21.96 12.39
C ALA A 222 -4.97 23.08 11.64
N LEU A 223 -4.36 23.55 10.55
CA LEU A 223 -5.02 24.45 9.62
C LEU A 223 -6.26 23.77 8.99
N PRO A 224 -7.30 24.53 8.61
CA PRO A 224 -8.48 23.97 7.96
C PRO A 224 -8.16 23.17 6.71
N CYS A 225 -8.95 22.13 6.42
CA CYS A 225 -8.87 21.42 5.15
C CYS A 225 -9.15 22.35 3.97
N LYS A 226 -8.41 22.14 2.87
CA LYS A 226 -8.56 22.88 1.62
C LYS A 226 -8.45 21.93 0.43
N GLN A 227 -9.13 22.29 -0.65
CA GLN A 227 -9.05 21.59 -1.94
C GLN A 227 -8.10 22.36 -2.86
N GLU A 228 -6.80 22.12 -2.73
CA GLU A 228 -5.74 22.90 -3.42
C GLU A 228 -5.10 22.14 -4.60
N CYS A 229 -5.42 20.85 -4.81
CA CYS A 229 -4.81 20.05 -5.86
C CYS A 229 -5.79 19.04 -6.50
N ALA A 230 -5.39 18.47 -7.63
CA ALA A 230 -5.96 17.23 -8.14
C ALA A 230 -5.28 16.03 -7.43
N PRO A 231 -5.99 15.25 -6.60
CA PRO A 231 -5.37 14.18 -5.81
C PRO A 231 -4.87 13.03 -6.69
N ILE A 232 -3.66 12.53 -6.40
CA ILE A 232 -3.11 11.34 -7.02
C ILE A 232 -3.77 10.11 -6.37
N GLN A 233 -4.38 9.24 -7.18
CA GLN A 233 -4.99 8.01 -6.69
C GLN A 233 -3.92 6.98 -6.30
N MET A 234 -4.15 6.31 -5.16
CA MET A 234 -3.22 5.33 -4.61
C MET A 234 -3.50 3.91 -5.14
N PRO A 235 -2.47 3.06 -5.30
CA PRO A 235 -2.61 1.68 -5.79
C PRO A 235 -3.16 0.68 -4.75
N TRP A 236 -3.83 1.17 -3.71
CA TRP A 236 -4.43 0.35 -2.67
C TRP A 236 -5.76 0.93 -2.22
N ARG A 237 -6.60 0.07 -1.66
CA ARG A 237 -7.77 0.47 -0.87
C ARG A 237 -7.70 -0.07 0.57
N ASP A 238 -7.02 -1.20 0.75
CA ASP A 238 -6.91 -1.89 2.03
C ASP A 238 -5.54 -1.69 2.69
N VAL A 239 -5.51 -1.97 3.99
CA VAL A 239 -4.35 -1.85 4.86
C VAL A 239 -4.23 -3.14 5.68
N ALA A 240 -3.06 -3.76 5.64
CA ALA A 240 -2.73 -4.90 6.47
C ALA A 240 -2.13 -4.42 7.79
N MET A 241 -2.40 -5.14 8.88
CA MET A 241 -1.90 -4.82 10.22
C MET A 241 -1.18 -6.02 10.84
N PRO A 242 0.03 -6.37 10.37
CA PRO A 242 0.78 -7.48 10.94
C PRO A 242 1.12 -7.21 12.41
N LYS A 243 1.17 -8.27 13.22
CA LYS A 243 1.49 -8.18 14.65
C LYS A 243 2.56 -9.21 14.99
N GLY A 244 3.53 -8.79 15.79
CA GLY A 244 4.67 -9.60 16.16
C GLY A 244 5.80 -9.54 15.15
N GLU A 245 7.02 -9.76 15.66
CA GLU A 245 8.26 -9.44 14.96
C GLU A 245 8.40 -10.23 13.65
N ALA A 246 8.06 -11.52 13.62
CA ALA A 246 8.15 -12.33 12.41
C ALA A 246 7.26 -11.83 11.26
N LEU A 247 6.03 -11.38 11.54
CA LEU A 247 5.14 -10.84 10.51
C LEU A 247 5.60 -9.45 10.05
N ILE A 248 6.18 -8.67 10.95
CA ILE A 248 6.77 -7.37 10.63
C ILE A 248 8.00 -7.53 9.74
N GLU A 249 8.87 -8.50 10.03
CA GLU A 249 10.01 -8.85 9.16
C GLU A 249 9.53 -9.25 7.77
N LYS A 250 8.50 -10.11 7.67
CA LYS A 250 7.91 -10.49 6.39
C LYS A 250 7.32 -9.31 5.61
N ALA A 251 6.76 -8.32 6.30
CA ALA A 251 6.24 -7.12 5.68
C ALA A 251 7.37 -6.17 5.25
N LEU A 252 8.35 -5.95 6.13
CA LEU A 252 9.54 -5.14 5.85
C LEU A 252 10.39 -5.72 4.73
N ALA A 253 10.44 -7.04 4.54
CA ALA A 253 11.11 -7.65 3.39
C ALA A 253 10.47 -7.26 2.04
N GLN A 254 9.27 -6.68 2.04
CA GLN A 254 8.54 -6.29 0.83
C GLN A 254 8.42 -4.78 0.66
N MET A 255 8.27 -4.02 1.75
CA MET A 255 8.13 -2.56 1.72
C MET A 255 8.37 -1.92 3.10
N PRO A 256 8.67 -0.61 3.17
CA PRO A 256 8.55 0.16 4.40
C PRO A 256 7.12 0.13 4.96
N ILE A 257 6.99 0.05 6.29
CA ILE A 257 5.69 -0.05 6.99
C ILE A 257 5.60 0.96 8.11
N VAL A 258 4.40 1.36 8.52
CA VAL A 258 4.22 2.15 9.75
C VAL A 258 4.41 1.25 10.97
N LEU A 259 5.18 1.75 11.94
CA LEU A 259 5.35 1.15 13.26
C LEU A 259 4.90 2.17 14.31
N GLU A 260 4.27 1.71 15.38
CA GLU A 260 3.98 2.56 16.53
C GLU A 260 4.71 2.06 17.77
N LEU A 261 5.24 2.99 18.59
CA LEU A 261 6.04 2.68 19.75
C LEU A 261 5.82 3.67 20.91
N SER A 262 6.32 3.32 22.09
CA SER A 262 6.48 4.29 23.19
C SER A 262 7.76 5.10 23.00
N ALA A 263 7.63 6.43 22.90
CA ALA A 263 8.74 7.34 22.66
C ALA A 263 8.86 8.45 23.71
N SER A 264 8.17 8.35 24.85
CA SER A 264 8.16 9.40 25.90
C SER A 264 9.36 9.38 26.86
N SER A 265 10.23 8.37 26.79
CA SER A 265 11.31 8.20 27.77
C SER A 265 12.46 9.20 27.56
N GLN A 266 13.24 9.42 28.62
CA GLN A 266 14.49 10.19 28.52
C GLN A 266 15.47 9.57 27.53
N ALA A 267 15.47 8.24 27.39
CA ALA A 267 16.31 7.57 26.40
C ALA A 267 15.95 8.01 24.98
N PHE A 268 14.66 8.10 24.64
CA PHE A 268 14.22 8.64 23.35
C PHE A 268 14.55 10.12 23.18
N GLN A 269 14.36 10.93 24.22
CA GLN A 269 14.61 12.36 24.20
C GLN A 269 16.06 12.70 23.79
N TYR A 270 17.02 11.94 24.33
CA TYR A 270 18.46 12.20 24.17
C TYR A 270 19.18 11.23 23.24
N TYR A 271 18.46 10.35 22.54
CA TYR A 271 19.04 9.35 21.66
C TYR A 271 19.90 9.99 20.56
N LYS A 272 21.13 9.48 20.39
CA LYS A 272 22.07 9.90 19.35
C LYS A 272 22.47 8.76 18.41
N GLY A 273 22.54 7.52 18.90
CA GLY A 273 22.84 6.36 18.06
C GLY A 273 22.90 5.06 18.86
N GLY A 274 23.20 3.97 18.16
CA GLY A 274 23.20 2.62 18.74
C GLY A 274 21.80 2.01 18.80
N ILE A 275 21.62 0.95 19.58
CA ILE A 275 20.39 0.16 19.66
C ILE A 275 19.72 0.36 21.01
N LEU A 276 18.49 0.88 21.00
CA LEU A 276 17.65 0.99 22.19
C LEU A 276 17.04 -0.37 22.55
N THR A 277 17.28 -0.82 23.76
CA THR A 277 16.75 -2.07 24.34
C THR A 277 15.38 -1.85 25.00
N ALA A 278 14.67 -2.93 25.33
CA ALA A 278 13.30 -2.85 25.84
C ALA A 278 13.15 -1.99 27.11
N ASP A 279 14.16 -1.98 27.99
CA ASP A 279 14.20 -1.21 29.24
C ASP A 279 14.57 0.27 29.05
N ALA A 280 14.91 0.70 27.83
CA ALA A 280 15.03 2.11 27.45
C ALA A 280 13.67 2.78 27.25
N CYS A 281 12.61 1.97 27.19
CA CYS A 281 11.26 2.39 26.84
C CYS A 281 10.34 2.30 28.06
N THR A 282 9.52 3.33 28.25
CA THR A 282 8.62 3.43 29.41
C THR A 282 7.25 3.91 28.96
N GLY A 283 6.18 3.42 29.60
CA GLY A 283 4.83 3.91 29.36
C GLY A 283 4.11 3.25 28.17
N THR A 284 3.06 3.92 27.69
CA THR A 284 2.18 3.44 26.63
C THR A 284 2.66 3.85 25.24
N ILE A 285 2.23 3.11 24.22
CA ILE A 285 2.50 3.43 22.81
C ILE A 285 1.81 4.76 22.46
N ASN A 286 2.60 5.72 21.99
CA ASN A 286 2.18 7.12 21.82
C ASN A 286 2.75 7.81 20.58
N HIS A 287 3.58 7.14 19.79
CA HIS A 287 4.22 7.74 18.63
C HIS A 287 4.22 6.79 17.42
N ALA A 288 4.04 7.34 16.22
CA ALA A 288 4.05 6.60 14.96
C ALA A 288 5.26 7.02 14.11
N VAL A 289 5.91 6.03 13.51
CA VAL A 289 7.13 6.20 12.70
C VAL A 289 7.09 5.27 11.49
N LEU A 290 8.01 5.47 10.54
CA LEU A 290 8.16 4.57 9.40
C LEU A 290 9.27 3.54 9.68
N GLY A 291 8.92 2.26 9.75
CA GLY A 291 9.87 1.16 9.70
C GLY A 291 10.47 1.03 8.31
N VAL A 292 11.79 1.13 8.21
CA VAL A 292 12.54 1.15 6.94
C VAL A 292 13.48 -0.04 6.79
N GLY A 293 13.43 -0.99 7.71
CA GLY A 293 14.25 -2.19 7.63
C GLY A 293 14.48 -2.88 8.96
N TYR A 294 15.32 -3.90 8.92
CA TYR A 294 15.83 -4.63 10.07
C TYR A 294 17.22 -5.18 9.76
N GLY A 295 18.01 -5.43 10.79
CA GLY A 295 19.34 -5.98 10.64
C GLY A 295 19.90 -6.50 11.95
N THR A 296 21.21 -6.75 11.95
CA THR A 296 21.97 -7.19 13.11
C THR A 296 23.28 -6.42 13.16
N ALA A 297 23.62 -5.90 14.34
CA ALA A 297 24.93 -5.35 14.65
C ALA A 297 25.39 -5.96 15.98
N GLU A 298 25.70 -5.16 17.00
CA GLU A 298 25.92 -5.64 18.37
C GLU A 298 24.68 -6.35 18.95
N LEU A 299 23.48 -5.94 18.51
CA LEU A 299 22.21 -6.60 18.76
C LEU A 299 21.37 -6.63 17.46
N PRO A 300 20.41 -7.55 17.33
CA PRO A 300 19.41 -7.49 16.26
C PRO A 300 18.49 -6.28 16.49
N TYR A 301 18.14 -5.57 15.41
CA TYR A 301 17.31 -4.35 15.48
C TYR A 301 16.29 -4.23 14.33
N PHE A 302 15.20 -3.52 14.60
CA PHE A 302 14.41 -2.80 13.60
C PHE A 302 14.99 -1.40 13.38
N ARG A 303 15.02 -0.93 12.13
CA ARG A 303 15.42 0.42 11.76
C ARG A 303 14.18 1.24 11.45
N LEU A 304 14.08 2.42 12.06
CA LEU A 304 12.95 3.32 11.87
C LEU A 304 13.39 4.73 11.51
N LYS A 305 12.57 5.41 10.72
CA LYS A 305 12.68 6.80 10.32
C LYS A 305 11.66 7.63 11.10
N ASN A 306 12.15 8.65 11.80
CA ASN A 306 11.35 9.54 12.63
C ASN A 306 11.01 10.86 11.90
N SER A 307 10.16 11.68 12.51
CA SER A 307 9.65 12.97 12.02
C SER A 307 10.15 14.17 12.84
N TRP A 308 11.29 14.02 13.53
CA TRP A 308 11.83 14.99 14.50
C TRP A 308 13.09 15.71 14.00
N SER A 309 13.22 15.91 12.68
CA SER A 309 14.43 16.35 11.96
C SER A 309 15.62 15.40 11.99
N THR A 310 16.59 15.73 11.15
CA THR A 310 17.93 15.15 11.07
C THR A 310 18.79 15.41 12.32
N GLY A 311 18.46 16.43 13.12
CA GLY A 311 19.16 16.75 14.35
C GLY A 311 18.93 15.75 15.50
N TRP A 312 17.92 14.89 15.40
CA TRP A 312 17.63 13.85 16.39
C TRP A 312 18.16 12.47 15.93
N GLY A 313 18.72 11.69 16.85
CA GLY A 313 19.15 10.31 16.57
C GLY A 313 20.24 10.19 15.48
N GLU A 314 20.16 9.11 14.72
CA GLU A 314 21.09 8.74 13.65
C GLU A 314 20.72 9.45 12.35
N GLY A 315 20.73 10.79 12.37
CA GLY A 315 20.30 11.61 11.23
C GLY A 315 18.79 11.53 10.99
N GLY A 316 17.99 11.45 12.05
CA GLY A 316 16.54 11.27 12.02
C GLY A 316 16.05 9.82 12.09
N TYR A 317 16.97 8.87 12.21
CA TYR A 317 16.67 7.44 12.33
C TYR A 317 16.98 6.92 13.74
N ALA A 318 16.42 5.77 14.08
CA ALA A 318 16.80 5.01 15.26
C ALA A 318 16.78 3.52 15.01
N ARG A 319 17.46 2.79 15.88
CA ARG A 319 17.48 1.32 15.92
C ARG A 319 16.91 0.83 17.24
N ILE A 320 15.89 -0.01 17.15
CA ILE A 320 15.17 -0.59 18.30
C ILE A 320 15.42 -2.09 18.31
N GLN A 321 15.80 -2.65 19.46
CA GLN A 321 16.10 -4.07 19.57
C GLN A 321 14.93 -4.94 19.11
N ARG A 322 15.20 -5.95 18.29
CA ARG A 322 14.26 -7.02 17.93
C ARG A 322 14.70 -8.35 18.55
N GLY A 323 13.86 -9.37 18.49
CA GLY A 323 14.20 -10.71 18.99
C GLY A 323 14.06 -10.87 20.49
N VAL A 324 13.33 -9.97 21.18
CA VAL A 324 13.25 -9.95 22.65
C VAL A 324 12.12 -10.80 23.24
N GLY A 325 11.18 -11.28 22.42
CA GLY A 325 10.01 -12.07 22.87
C GLY A 325 9.07 -11.32 23.83
N GLY A 326 7.86 -11.86 24.06
CA GLY A 326 6.99 -11.48 25.19
C GLY A 326 6.58 -10.02 25.37
N GLY A 327 6.73 -9.15 24.36
CA GLY A 327 6.37 -7.74 24.48
C GLY A 327 7.01 -6.79 23.45
N SER A 328 8.04 -7.20 22.69
CA SER A 328 8.77 -6.35 21.74
C SER A 328 9.39 -5.11 22.38
N ALA A 329 10.63 -4.75 22.04
CA ALA A 329 11.20 -3.51 22.60
C ALA A 329 10.32 -2.31 22.23
N CYS A 330 9.99 -1.48 23.23
CA CYS A 330 9.18 -0.27 23.09
C CYS A 330 7.76 -0.48 22.54
N GLY A 331 7.28 -1.73 22.50
CA GLY A 331 5.99 -2.09 21.92
C GLY A 331 5.92 -2.00 20.40
N VAL A 332 7.08 -1.93 19.70
CA VAL A 332 7.13 -1.66 18.25
C VAL A 332 6.41 -2.71 17.40
N ALA A 333 6.16 -3.90 17.95
CA ALA A 333 5.47 -4.99 17.26
C ALA A 333 3.96 -5.13 17.53
N TYR A 334 3.33 -4.20 18.27
CA TYR A 334 1.89 -4.27 18.59
C TYR A 334 0.99 -3.68 17.52
N TYR A 335 1.34 -2.49 17.04
CA TYR A 335 0.55 -1.75 16.05
C TYR A 335 1.44 -1.41 14.89
N THR A 336 1.32 -2.20 13.82
CA THR A 336 2.01 -1.95 12.57
C THR A 336 1.00 -2.00 11.44
N MET A 337 1.27 -1.24 10.38
CA MET A 337 0.36 -1.21 9.25
C MET A 337 1.07 -0.83 7.95
N HIS A 338 0.59 -1.38 6.83
CA HIS A 338 1.07 -1.01 5.51
C HIS A 338 -0.04 -1.15 4.46
N PRO A 339 0.03 -0.39 3.36
CA PRO A 339 -0.85 -0.59 2.21
C PRO A 339 -0.86 -2.01 1.68
N VAL A 340 -2.02 -2.49 1.23
CA VAL A 340 -2.16 -3.72 0.46
C VAL A 340 -2.53 -3.35 -0.96
N TYR A 341 -1.61 -3.61 -1.91
CA TYR A 341 -1.87 -3.32 -3.31
C TYR A 341 -3.17 -3.99 -3.77
N SER A 342 -4.03 -3.19 -4.39
CA SER A 342 -5.26 -3.69 -4.99
C SER A 342 -4.92 -4.37 -6.32
N TRP A 343 -5.11 -5.68 -6.37
CA TRP A 343 -4.94 -6.48 -7.58
C TRP A 343 -6.26 -7.16 -7.95
N PHE A 344 -6.39 -7.51 -9.22
CA PHE A 344 -7.49 -8.30 -9.77
C PHE A 344 -6.94 -9.52 -10.50
N ASN A 345 -7.75 -10.56 -10.62
CA ASN A 345 -7.49 -11.65 -11.55
C ASN A 345 -8.15 -11.30 -12.89
N ILE A 346 -7.44 -11.50 -14.00
CA ILE A 346 -8.08 -11.58 -15.31
C ILE A 346 -8.58 -13.02 -15.44
N VAL A 347 -9.87 -13.20 -15.70
CA VAL A 347 -10.52 -14.51 -15.72
C VAL A 347 -11.17 -14.74 -17.07
N THR A 348 -10.93 -15.90 -17.66
CA THR A 348 -11.56 -16.34 -18.91
C THR A 348 -13.04 -16.70 -18.68
N ILE A 349 -13.81 -16.84 -19.76
CA ILE A 349 -15.21 -17.27 -19.67
C ILE A 349 -15.39 -18.66 -19.02
N ASN A 350 -14.36 -19.51 -19.11
CA ASN A 350 -14.33 -20.85 -18.52
C ASN A 350 -13.76 -20.85 -17.08
N ASN A 351 -13.73 -19.69 -16.42
CA ASN A 351 -13.26 -19.52 -15.04
C ASN A 351 -11.77 -19.88 -14.80
N LEU A 352 -10.97 -19.94 -15.87
CA LEU A 352 -9.51 -20.04 -15.76
C LEU A 352 -8.90 -18.66 -15.51
N VAL A 353 -7.90 -18.57 -14.63
CA VAL A 353 -7.20 -17.34 -14.30
C VAL A 353 -6.00 -17.15 -15.22
N VAL A 354 -5.87 -15.96 -15.79
CA VAL A 354 -4.72 -15.59 -16.63
C VAL A 354 -3.50 -15.33 -15.75
N SER A 355 -2.42 -15.98 -16.11
CA SER A 355 -1.12 -15.97 -15.46
C SER A 355 -0.01 -15.65 -16.47
N GLU A 356 1.01 -14.92 -16.04
CA GLU A 356 2.23 -14.72 -16.83
C GLU A 356 3.25 -15.84 -16.58
N TYR A 357 3.98 -16.24 -17.62
CA TYR A 357 5.17 -17.08 -17.49
C TYR A 357 6.14 -16.86 -18.65
N TYR A 358 7.35 -16.37 -18.36
CA TYR A 358 8.36 -15.97 -19.34
C TYR A 358 7.78 -15.08 -20.44
N SER A 359 7.13 -13.99 -20.03
CA SER A 359 6.47 -13.02 -20.90
C SER A 359 5.23 -13.53 -21.64
N SER A 360 4.95 -14.82 -21.65
CA SER A 360 3.74 -15.38 -22.27
C SER A 360 2.58 -15.41 -21.28
N LEU A 361 1.35 -15.38 -21.79
CA LEU A 361 0.13 -15.49 -20.98
C LEU A 361 -0.48 -16.88 -21.08
N TYR A 362 -0.93 -17.42 -19.95
CA TYR A 362 -1.54 -18.74 -19.82
C TYR A 362 -2.81 -18.63 -18.98
N ALA A 363 -3.86 -19.35 -19.35
CA ALA A 363 -5.07 -19.45 -18.53
C ALA A 363 -5.14 -20.83 -17.88
N ASN A 364 -5.09 -20.88 -16.54
CA ASN A 364 -5.06 -22.13 -15.77
C ASN A 364 -6.04 -22.06 -14.57
N PRO A 365 -6.36 -23.18 -13.92
CA PRO A 365 -7.02 -23.13 -12.62
C PRO A 365 -6.24 -22.26 -11.63
N LYS A 366 -6.96 -21.51 -10.80
CA LYS A 366 -6.36 -20.56 -9.86
C LYS A 366 -5.35 -21.25 -8.93
N SER A 367 -4.11 -20.76 -8.94
CA SER A 367 -3.04 -21.20 -8.05
C SER A 367 -2.76 -20.22 -6.91
N GLY A 368 -3.17 -18.95 -7.05
CA GLY A 368 -2.86 -17.87 -6.10
C GLY A 368 -1.44 -17.31 -6.25
N SER A 369 -0.73 -17.66 -7.32
CA SER A 369 0.61 -17.14 -7.60
C SER A 369 0.59 -15.64 -7.91
N LYS A 370 1.73 -14.96 -7.72
CA LYS A 370 1.89 -13.54 -8.11
C LYS A 370 1.72 -13.33 -9.62
N ASN A 371 1.93 -14.37 -10.41
CA ASN A 371 1.77 -14.34 -11.86
C ASN A 371 0.30 -14.17 -12.29
N GLU A 372 -0.66 -14.50 -11.41
CA GLU A 372 -2.10 -14.37 -11.63
C GLU A 372 -2.67 -13.02 -11.16
N GLN A 373 -1.86 -12.23 -10.45
CA GLN A 373 -2.29 -10.98 -9.82
C GLN A 373 -1.97 -9.84 -10.77
N TRP A 374 -2.98 -9.11 -11.22
CA TRP A 374 -2.83 -7.98 -12.12
C TRP A 374 -3.21 -6.69 -11.41
N THR A 375 -2.52 -5.61 -11.73
CA THR A 375 -2.81 -4.27 -11.22
C THR A 375 -3.07 -3.34 -12.39
N TYR A 376 -3.81 -2.26 -12.18
CA TYR A 376 -4.12 -1.28 -13.22
C TYR A 376 -3.67 0.11 -12.78
N ASP A 377 -2.78 0.71 -13.56
CA ASP A 377 -2.30 2.07 -13.38
C ASP A 377 -3.19 3.02 -14.17
N GLY A 378 -4.08 3.74 -13.48
CA GLY A 378 -5.01 4.68 -14.11
C GLY A 378 -4.33 5.83 -14.86
N PRO A 379 -3.32 6.51 -14.28
CA PRO A 379 -2.54 7.55 -14.96
C PRO A 379 -1.88 7.13 -16.28
N THR A 380 -1.20 5.98 -16.33
CA THR A 380 -0.50 5.50 -17.54
C THR A 380 -1.35 4.60 -18.42
N ARG A 381 -2.48 4.13 -17.88
CA ARG A 381 -3.41 3.15 -18.46
C ARG A 381 -2.79 1.78 -18.69
N GLN A 382 -1.79 1.41 -17.89
CA GLN A 382 -1.09 0.14 -18.01
C GLN A 382 -1.70 -0.94 -17.11
N ILE A 383 -1.73 -2.19 -17.58
CA ILE A 383 -2.06 -3.36 -16.77
C ILE A 383 -0.75 -4.08 -16.44
N ILE A 384 -0.42 -4.23 -15.16
CA ILE A 384 0.89 -4.66 -14.67
C ILE A 384 0.76 -5.98 -13.91
N VAL A 385 1.55 -6.99 -14.26
CA VAL A 385 1.56 -8.28 -13.55
C VAL A 385 2.31 -8.17 -12.21
N GLY A 386 1.79 -8.86 -11.19
CA GLY A 386 2.29 -8.82 -9.83
C GLY A 386 3.64 -9.52 -9.63
N SER A 387 4.06 -10.36 -10.57
CA SER A 387 5.30 -11.14 -10.55
C SER A 387 6.53 -10.28 -10.85
N ASN A 388 6.88 -10.16 -12.13
CA ASN A 388 8.06 -9.46 -12.63
C ASN A 388 7.80 -7.97 -12.93
N LYS A 389 6.61 -7.46 -12.59
CA LYS A 389 6.20 -6.06 -12.79
C LYS A 389 6.25 -5.61 -14.26
N GLN A 390 6.10 -6.53 -15.20
CA GLN A 390 5.93 -6.21 -16.62
C GLN A 390 4.49 -5.81 -16.94
N CYS A 391 4.34 -5.03 -18.00
CA CYS A 391 3.06 -4.53 -18.50
C CYS A 391 2.52 -5.43 -19.60
N LEU A 392 1.19 -5.62 -19.61
CA LEU A 392 0.48 -6.23 -20.72
C LEU A 392 0.67 -5.39 -21.98
N ASP A 393 1.19 -6.01 -23.03
CA ASP A 393 1.60 -5.34 -24.27
C ASP A 393 0.99 -6.06 -25.47
N ALA A 394 0.37 -5.30 -26.38
CA ALA A 394 -0.22 -5.82 -27.61
C ALA A 394 0.74 -5.62 -28.79
N TYR A 395 1.27 -6.71 -29.35
CA TYR A 395 2.22 -6.65 -30.47
C TYR A 395 1.61 -7.19 -31.77
N PRO A 396 1.91 -6.60 -32.94
CA PRO A 396 1.39 -7.07 -34.21
C PRO A 396 1.80 -8.52 -34.51
N ASN A 397 0.87 -9.33 -35.03
CA ASN A 397 1.12 -10.73 -35.38
C ASN A 397 1.54 -10.96 -36.84
N GLY A 398 1.70 -9.89 -37.63
CA GLY A 398 2.06 -9.95 -39.05
C GLY A 398 0.91 -10.31 -40.01
N ALA A 399 -0.26 -10.67 -39.51
CA ALA A 399 -1.47 -11.01 -40.28
C ALA A 399 -2.60 -9.96 -40.14
N GLY A 400 -2.26 -8.74 -39.72
CA GLY A 400 -3.23 -7.66 -39.48
C GLY A 400 -3.94 -7.74 -38.12
N GLY A 401 -3.56 -8.69 -37.25
CA GLY A 401 -4.04 -8.79 -35.87
C GLY A 401 -2.94 -8.51 -34.83
N TYR A 402 -3.28 -8.69 -33.56
CA TYR A 402 -2.38 -8.49 -32.42
C TYR A 402 -2.36 -9.72 -31.52
N ASN A 403 -1.18 -10.05 -31.02
CA ASN A 403 -0.99 -10.98 -29.91
C ASN A 403 -0.70 -10.17 -28.64
N VAL A 404 -0.75 -10.85 -27.49
CA VAL A 404 -0.43 -10.25 -26.21
C VAL A 404 0.67 -11.01 -25.50
N HIS A 405 1.52 -10.27 -24.82
CA HIS A 405 2.59 -10.76 -23.94
C HIS A 405 2.76 -9.76 -22.79
N THR A 406 3.62 -10.07 -21.82
CA THR A 406 4.12 -9.05 -20.89
C THR A 406 5.48 -8.54 -21.35
N TYR A 407 5.68 -7.24 -21.25
CA TYR A 407 6.93 -6.58 -21.62
C TYR A 407 7.31 -5.50 -20.61
N ALA A 408 8.54 -5.00 -20.65
CA ALA A 408 8.95 -3.90 -19.77
C ALA A 408 7.97 -2.71 -19.90
N CYS A 409 7.54 -2.18 -18.76
CA CYS A 409 6.59 -1.07 -18.72
C CYS A 409 7.22 0.21 -19.30
N ASP A 410 6.50 0.86 -20.21
CA ASP A 410 6.82 2.18 -20.73
C ASP A 410 5.52 2.98 -20.90
N ALA A 411 5.34 4.02 -20.09
CA ALA A 411 4.13 4.86 -20.11
C ALA A 411 3.89 5.54 -21.47
N ASN A 412 4.91 5.65 -22.33
CA ASN A 412 4.79 6.22 -23.67
C ASN A 412 4.43 5.16 -24.73
N ASN A 413 4.56 3.87 -24.41
CA ASN A 413 4.26 2.79 -25.33
C ASN A 413 2.75 2.64 -25.51
N ASN A 414 2.27 3.05 -26.69
CA ASN A 414 0.85 2.99 -27.04
C ASN A 414 0.27 1.57 -27.08
N ASN A 415 1.10 0.53 -27.20
CA ASN A 415 0.67 -0.88 -27.17
C ASN A 415 0.39 -1.40 -25.76
N GLN A 416 0.70 -0.60 -24.72
CA GLN A 416 0.51 -0.95 -23.32
C GLN A 416 -0.65 -0.21 -22.66
N LYS A 417 -1.47 0.47 -23.46
CA LYS A 417 -2.57 1.31 -22.98
C LYS A 417 -3.90 0.57 -23.10
N TRP A 418 -4.53 0.36 -21.96
CA TRP A 418 -5.73 -0.44 -21.81
C TRP A 418 -6.80 0.32 -21.03
N THR A 419 -8.05 0.08 -21.35
CA THR A 419 -9.20 0.49 -20.55
C THR A 419 -9.81 -0.75 -19.90
N VAL A 420 -9.94 -0.74 -18.58
CA VAL A 420 -10.62 -1.82 -17.83
C VAL A 420 -12.05 -1.37 -17.55
N ASP A 421 -13.02 -2.10 -18.11
CA ASP A 421 -14.45 -1.91 -17.90
C ASP A 421 -15.00 -3.12 -17.11
N PRO A 422 -14.98 -3.04 -15.78
CA PRO A 422 -15.46 -4.12 -14.93
C PRO A 422 -16.98 -4.31 -15.01
N SER A 423 -17.74 -3.27 -15.40
CA SER A 423 -19.21 -3.34 -15.51
C SER A 423 -19.66 -4.20 -16.68
N ASN A 424 -18.89 -4.20 -17.78
CA ASN A 424 -19.16 -5.02 -18.96
C ASN A 424 -18.20 -6.21 -19.10
N HIS A 425 -17.34 -6.46 -18.10
CA HIS A 425 -16.31 -7.50 -18.11
C HIS A 425 -15.38 -7.44 -19.33
N ARG A 426 -14.89 -6.24 -19.67
CA ARG A 426 -14.02 -6.01 -20.84
C ARG A 426 -12.70 -5.37 -20.44
N ILE A 427 -11.63 -5.80 -21.10
CA ILE A 427 -10.35 -5.09 -21.15
C ILE A 427 -10.15 -4.70 -22.61
N MET A 428 -10.18 -3.41 -22.88
CA MET A 428 -10.14 -2.86 -24.24
C MET A 428 -8.80 -2.20 -24.47
N HIS A 429 -8.21 -2.40 -25.64
CA HIS A 429 -7.02 -1.67 -26.01
C HIS A 429 -7.40 -0.21 -26.32
N GLU A 430 -6.62 0.74 -25.82
CA GLU A 430 -6.96 2.17 -25.96
C GLU A 430 -6.55 2.74 -27.33
N THR A 431 -5.34 2.41 -27.80
CA THR A 431 -4.82 2.98 -29.06
C THR A 431 -5.40 2.29 -30.30
N HIS A 432 -5.44 0.96 -30.29
CA HIS A 432 -5.96 0.15 -31.39
C HIS A 432 -7.48 -0.03 -31.23
N ALA A 433 -8.24 0.70 -32.06
CA ALA A 433 -9.70 0.68 -32.02
C ALA A 433 -10.27 -0.74 -32.22
N ASN A 434 -11.38 -1.02 -31.52
CA ASN A 434 -12.12 -2.28 -31.59
C ASN A 434 -11.34 -3.54 -31.18
N LEU A 435 -10.22 -3.40 -30.47
CA LEU A 435 -9.52 -4.54 -29.89
C LEU A 435 -9.89 -4.71 -28.41
N CYS A 436 -10.39 -5.91 -28.08
CA CYS A 436 -10.56 -6.36 -26.70
C CYS A 436 -9.53 -7.45 -26.42
N LEU A 437 -9.03 -7.52 -25.18
CA LEU A 437 -8.32 -8.69 -24.70
C LEU A 437 -9.29 -9.87 -24.73
N ALA A 438 -9.03 -10.81 -25.62
CA ALA A 438 -9.79 -12.03 -25.77
C ALA A 438 -8.87 -13.23 -25.57
N TRP A 439 -9.35 -14.24 -24.86
CA TRP A 439 -8.71 -15.54 -24.89
C TRP A 439 -9.13 -16.24 -26.18
N ILE A 440 -8.25 -16.21 -27.18
CA ILE A 440 -8.40 -17.09 -28.33
C ILE A 440 -7.83 -18.43 -27.88
N ALA A 441 -8.71 -19.29 -27.40
CA ALA A 441 -8.41 -20.71 -27.27
C ALA A 441 -7.73 -21.21 -28.54
N ARG A 442 -6.72 -22.08 -28.39
CA ARG A 442 -6.14 -22.81 -29.53
C ARG A 442 -7.32 -23.38 -30.34
N SER A 443 -7.29 -23.22 -31.66
CA SER A 443 -8.31 -23.75 -32.58
C SER A 443 -8.69 -25.20 -32.20
N ASN A 444 -9.99 -25.52 -32.20
CA ASN A 444 -10.56 -26.83 -31.86
C ASN A 444 -10.72 -27.10 -30.35
N GLU A 445 -11.34 -26.18 -29.59
CA GLU A 445 -11.83 -26.51 -28.25
C GLU A 445 -13.10 -27.35 -28.34
N LYS A 446 -13.07 -28.49 -27.64
CA LYS A 446 -14.25 -29.33 -27.42
C LYS A 446 -15.15 -28.63 -26.40
N VAL A 447 -16.40 -28.42 -26.76
CA VAL A 447 -17.42 -27.75 -25.94
C VAL A 447 -18.69 -28.58 -25.90
N VAL A 448 -19.43 -28.44 -24.81
CA VAL A 448 -20.84 -28.81 -24.72
C VAL A 448 -21.65 -27.52 -24.65
N VAL A 449 -22.61 -27.36 -25.55
CA VAL A 449 -23.49 -26.18 -25.57
C VAL A 449 -24.81 -26.58 -24.94
N ILE A 450 -25.24 -25.89 -23.89
CA ILE A 450 -26.54 -26.09 -23.26
C ILE A 450 -27.43 -24.86 -23.46
N ASN A 451 -28.74 -25.08 -23.55
CA ASN A 451 -29.71 -24.00 -23.55
C ASN A 451 -30.10 -23.58 -22.12
N VAL A 452 -30.92 -22.53 -22.01
CA VAL A 452 -31.49 -22.05 -20.73
C VAL A 452 -32.26 -23.13 -19.94
N ALA A 453 -32.75 -24.17 -20.60
CA ALA A 453 -33.49 -25.28 -19.99
C ALA A 453 -32.56 -26.44 -19.55
N GLY A 454 -31.24 -26.30 -19.72
CA GLY A 454 -30.26 -27.31 -19.36
C GLY A 454 -30.15 -28.50 -20.34
N LEU A 455 -30.77 -28.40 -21.52
CA LEU A 455 -30.64 -29.41 -22.58
C LEU A 455 -29.39 -29.15 -23.41
N ALA A 456 -28.64 -30.20 -23.72
CA ALA A 456 -27.41 -30.11 -24.52
C ALA A 456 -27.70 -30.19 -26.02
N MET A 457 -27.03 -29.33 -26.78
CA MET A 457 -27.02 -29.32 -28.24
C MET A 457 -26.41 -30.63 -28.74
N THR A 458 -27.14 -31.35 -29.57
CA THR A 458 -26.78 -32.69 -30.07
C THR A 458 -27.14 -32.83 -31.54
N THR A 459 -26.57 -33.82 -32.22
CA THR A 459 -26.89 -34.13 -33.61
C THR A 459 -27.97 -35.21 -33.72
N TYR A 460 -29.03 -34.98 -34.49
CA TYR A 460 -30.01 -36.01 -34.85
C TYR A 460 -29.69 -36.53 -36.26
N ASP A 461 -29.48 -37.85 -36.38
CA ASP A 461 -29.11 -38.57 -37.62
C ASP A 461 -27.94 -37.97 -38.42
N ASN A 462 -27.07 -37.17 -37.78
CA ASN A 462 -25.99 -36.39 -38.40
C ASN A 462 -26.45 -35.36 -39.46
N GLU A 463 -27.74 -35.06 -39.55
CA GLU A 463 -28.31 -34.15 -40.55
C GLU A 463 -28.81 -32.83 -39.91
N ALA A 464 -29.21 -32.87 -38.64
CA ALA A 464 -29.83 -31.73 -37.96
C ALA A 464 -29.25 -31.45 -36.57
N VAL A 465 -29.28 -30.17 -36.20
CA VAL A 465 -29.02 -29.70 -34.83
C VAL A 465 -30.30 -29.86 -34.01
N SER A 466 -30.21 -30.55 -32.88
CA SER A 466 -31.30 -30.79 -31.92
C SER A 466 -30.80 -30.58 -30.49
N PHE A 467 -31.68 -30.68 -29.48
CA PHE A 467 -31.28 -30.58 -28.08
C PHE A 467 -31.88 -31.72 -27.25
N SER A 468 -31.10 -32.36 -26.39
CA SER A 468 -31.57 -33.46 -25.55
C SER A 468 -30.93 -33.48 -24.16
N GLY A 469 -31.57 -34.18 -23.22
CA GLY A 469 -31.09 -34.33 -21.84
C GLY A 469 -30.27 -35.61 -21.59
N ALA A 470 -29.98 -36.44 -22.61
CA ALA A 470 -29.31 -37.73 -22.45
C ALA A 470 -27.85 -37.67 -22.94
N SER A 471 -26.87 -37.92 -22.07
CA SER A 471 -25.45 -37.79 -22.38
C SER A 471 -24.93 -38.83 -23.41
N THR A 472 -24.56 -38.39 -24.60
CA THR A 472 -23.92 -39.19 -25.67
C THR A 472 -22.81 -38.40 -26.36
N GLU A 473 -21.93 -39.08 -27.09
CA GLU A 473 -20.82 -38.49 -27.88
C GLU A 473 -21.30 -37.43 -28.90
N SER A 474 -22.56 -37.51 -29.33
CA SER A 474 -23.19 -36.56 -30.26
C SER A 474 -23.41 -35.14 -29.70
N MET A 475 -23.12 -34.90 -28.43
CA MET A 475 -23.22 -33.58 -27.77
C MET A 475 -21.92 -32.79 -27.78
N GLU A 476 -20.86 -33.37 -28.31
CA GLU A 476 -19.53 -32.78 -28.33
C GLU A 476 -19.33 -31.97 -29.62
N TRP A 477 -19.00 -30.70 -29.45
CA TRP A 477 -18.77 -29.77 -30.56
C TRP A 477 -17.38 -29.17 -30.49
N TRP A 478 -16.84 -28.78 -31.64
CA TRP A 478 -15.57 -28.08 -31.75
C TRP A 478 -15.83 -26.68 -32.28
N VAL A 479 -15.53 -25.66 -31.48
CA VAL A 479 -15.54 -24.28 -31.96
C VAL A 479 -14.17 -23.98 -32.55
N ASN A 480 -14.14 -23.73 -33.85
CA ASN A 480 -12.94 -23.29 -34.55
C ASN A 480 -12.99 -21.78 -34.73
N ASN A 481 -12.24 -21.06 -33.89
CA ASN A 481 -12.19 -19.60 -33.94
C ASN A 481 -11.37 -19.05 -35.12
N ALA A 482 -10.56 -19.88 -35.80
CA ALA A 482 -9.74 -19.43 -36.92
C ALA A 482 -10.57 -19.27 -38.21
N ASP A 483 -11.56 -20.13 -38.40
CA ASP A 483 -12.48 -20.06 -39.54
C ASP A 483 -13.95 -19.84 -39.14
N HIS A 484 -14.19 -19.60 -37.85
CA HIS A 484 -15.50 -19.34 -37.24
C HIS A 484 -16.55 -20.43 -37.49
N THR A 485 -16.13 -21.69 -37.54
CA THR A 485 -17.04 -22.83 -37.68
C THR A 485 -17.34 -23.51 -36.34
N ILE A 486 -18.55 -24.07 -36.22
CA ILE A 486 -18.95 -24.93 -35.10
C ILE A 486 -19.13 -26.34 -35.65
N ARG A 487 -18.25 -27.27 -35.25
CA ARG A 487 -18.09 -28.59 -35.85
C ARG A 487 -18.56 -29.71 -34.93
N THR A 488 -19.06 -30.80 -35.50
CA THR A 488 -19.38 -32.04 -34.79
C THR A 488 -18.14 -32.95 -34.70
N VAL A 489 -18.22 -34.03 -33.90
CA VAL A 489 -17.23 -35.14 -33.89
C VAL A 489 -16.96 -35.72 -35.29
N HIS A 490 -17.95 -35.68 -36.18
CA HIS A 490 -17.89 -36.21 -37.54
C HIS A 490 -17.48 -35.16 -38.58
N ASN A 491 -16.91 -34.03 -38.15
CA ASN A 491 -16.46 -32.93 -39.02
C ASN A 491 -17.58 -32.35 -39.92
N LYS A 492 -18.81 -32.30 -39.40
CA LYS A 492 -19.92 -31.52 -39.99
C LYS A 492 -20.05 -30.19 -39.29
N CYS A 493 -20.42 -29.14 -40.01
CA CYS A 493 -20.54 -27.77 -39.52
C CYS A 493 -22.00 -27.34 -39.48
N ILE A 494 -22.34 -26.48 -38.52
CA ILE A 494 -23.63 -25.78 -38.50
C ILE A 494 -23.68 -24.84 -39.71
N ASP A 495 -24.61 -25.09 -40.63
CA ASP A 495 -24.80 -24.35 -41.87
C ASP A 495 -26.20 -23.74 -41.92
N ALA A 496 -26.28 -22.45 -42.21
CA ALA A 496 -27.52 -21.71 -42.38
C ALA A 496 -27.50 -20.92 -43.69
N PHE A 497 -27.99 -21.52 -44.78
CA PHE A 497 -27.95 -20.91 -46.11
C PHE A 497 -29.13 -19.96 -46.43
N GLU A 498 -30.17 -19.93 -45.59
CA GLU A 498 -31.37 -19.12 -45.80
C GLU A 498 -31.43 -17.93 -44.82
N PRO A 499 -30.97 -16.72 -45.19
CA PRO A 499 -30.96 -15.55 -44.30
C PRO A 499 -32.35 -14.91 -44.11
N LYS A 500 -33.28 -15.64 -43.50
CA LYS A 500 -34.64 -15.21 -43.19
C LYS A 500 -35.09 -15.80 -41.84
N ASN A 501 -36.07 -15.18 -41.19
CA ASN A 501 -36.72 -15.77 -40.01
C ASN A 501 -37.35 -17.13 -40.38
N GLY A 502 -36.95 -18.17 -39.65
CA GLY A 502 -37.34 -19.56 -39.93
C GLY A 502 -36.47 -20.23 -41.00
N GLY A 503 -35.36 -19.62 -41.41
CA GLY A 503 -34.40 -20.21 -42.34
C GLY A 503 -33.76 -21.48 -41.75
N THR A 504 -33.57 -22.50 -42.58
CA THR A 504 -33.12 -23.81 -42.13
C THR A 504 -31.69 -23.76 -41.59
N VAL A 505 -31.47 -24.30 -40.39
CA VAL A 505 -30.13 -24.62 -39.85
C VAL A 505 -29.95 -26.14 -39.90
N HIS A 506 -28.89 -26.60 -40.55
CA HIS A 506 -28.60 -28.01 -40.74
C HIS A 506 -27.11 -28.29 -40.58
N LEU A 507 -26.74 -29.57 -40.64
CA LEU A 507 -25.34 -29.99 -40.64
C LEU A 507 -24.87 -30.23 -42.08
N TYR A 508 -23.74 -29.62 -42.45
CA TYR A 508 -23.13 -29.79 -43.76
C TYR A 508 -21.63 -30.09 -43.64
N ASP A 509 -20.97 -30.50 -44.72
CA ASP A 509 -19.52 -30.67 -44.70
C ASP A 509 -18.83 -29.36 -44.34
N CYS A 510 -17.88 -29.44 -43.39
CA CYS A 510 -17.16 -28.28 -42.91
C CYS A 510 -16.26 -27.69 -43.99
N ASP A 511 -16.50 -26.42 -44.31
CA ASP A 511 -15.66 -25.61 -45.18
C ASP A 511 -15.34 -24.27 -44.49
N GLY A 512 -14.08 -24.11 -44.10
CA GLY A 512 -13.55 -22.92 -43.46
C GLY A 512 -13.63 -21.65 -44.32
N SER A 513 -14.02 -21.75 -45.59
CA SER A 513 -14.30 -20.60 -46.47
C SER A 513 -15.80 -20.35 -46.69
N ASN A 514 -16.67 -21.29 -46.32
CA ASN A 514 -18.12 -21.17 -46.56
C ASN A 514 -18.74 -20.10 -45.66
N ALA A 515 -19.35 -19.11 -46.30
CA ALA A 515 -20.01 -17.96 -45.69
C ALA A 515 -21.20 -18.33 -44.78
N ASN A 516 -21.88 -19.45 -45.04
CA ASN A 516 -23.08 -19.91 -44.33
C ASN A 516 -22.77 -20.66 -43.03
N GLN A 517 -21.47 -20.92 -42.79
CA GLN A 517 -20.99 -21.70 -41.64
C GLN A 517 -20.31 -20.83 -40.60
N LYS A 518 -20.46 -19.50 -40.69
CA LYS A 518 -19.72 -18.53 -39.88
C LYS A 518 -20.54 -18.09 -38.68
N TRP A 519 -20.09 -18.52 -37.49
CA TRP A 519 -20.76 -18.27 -36.22
C TRP A 519 -19.81 -17.66 -35.21
N ILE A 520 -20.33 -16.73 -34.41
CA ILE A 520 -19.62 -16.15 -33.27
C ILE A 520 -20.53 -16.18 -32.04
N PHE A 521 -20.00 -16.63 -30.91
CA PHE A 521 -20.71 -16.58 -29.63
C PHE A 521 -20.54 -15.20 -28.99
N ASP A 522 -21.64 -14.53 -28.68
CA ASP A 522 -21.68 -13.28 -27.94
C ASP A 522 -21.88 -13.58 -26.45
N PRO A 523 -20.86 -13.45 -25.59
CA PRO A 523 -20.97 -13.80 -24.19
C PRO A 523 -21.80 -12.81 -23.37
N ALA A 524 -22.09 -11.61 -23.88
CA ALA A 524 -22.93 -10.64 -23.18
C ALA A 524 -24.42 -11.00 -23.34
N THR A 525 -24.83 -11.35 -24.56
CA THR A 525 -26.21 -11.74 -24.86
C THR A 525 -26.46 -13.24 -24.80
N LYS A 526 -25.39 -14.04 -24.68
CA LYS A 526 -25.41 -15.51 -24.71
C LYS A 526 -25.87 -16.09 -26.06
N GLN A 527 -25.71 -15.37 -27.17
CA GLN A 527 -26.24 -15.77 -28.48
C GLN A 527 -25.15 -16.26 -29.43
N PHE A 528 -25.44 -17.29 -30.21
CA PHE A 528 -24.66 -17.58 -31.42
C PHE A 528 -25.16 -16.70 -32.57
N ARG A 529 -24.37 -15.68 -32.91
CA ARG A 529 -24.65 -14.76 -34.02
C ARG A 529 -24.04 -15.30 -35.30
N HIS A 530 -24.79 -15.20 -36.38
CA HIS A 530 -24.25 -15.51 -37.70
C HIS A 530 -23.41 -14.32 -38.19
N MET A 531 -22.19 -14.58 -38.67
CA MET A 531 -21.25 -13.51 -39.04
C MET A 531 -21.54 -12.91 -40.42
N THR A 532 -21.92 -13.74 -41.39
CA THR A 532 -22.22 -13.26 -42.76
C THR A 532 -23.66 -12.76 -42.90
N HIS A 533 -24.64 -13.51 -42.42
CA HIS A 533 -26.04 -13.11 -42.31
C HIS A 533 -26.24 -12.20 -41.09
N GLN A 534 -25.82 -10.94 -41.22
CA GLN A 534 -25.87 -9.96 -40.13
C GLN A 534 -27.30 -9.78 -39.59
N GLY A 535 -27.40 -9.66 -38.26
CA GLY A 535 -28.68 -9.51 -37.56
C GLY A 535 -29.40 -10.81 -37.24
N PHE A 536 -28.86 -11.95 -37.67
CA PHE A 536 -29.43 -13.27 -37.39
C PHE A 536 -28.64 -14.06 -36.34
N CYS A 537 -29.40 -14.80 -35.53
CA CYS A 537 -28.92 -15.65 -34.46
C CYS A 537 -29.48 -17.07 -34.62
N LEU A 538 -28.76 -18.04 -34.03
CA LEU A 538 -29.27 -19.40 -33.86
C LEU A 538 -30.45 -19.38 -32.88
N ASP A 539 -31.59 -19.90 -33.31
CA ASP A 539 -32.80 -19.97 -32.50
C ASP A 539 -33.33 -21.42 -32.45
N MET A 540 -33.71 -21.87 -31.25
CA MET A 540 -34.23 -23.21 -31.04
C MET A 540 -35.73 -23.35 -31.29
N GLY A 541 -36.48 -22.25 -31.39
CA GLY A 541 -37.93 -22.19 -31.58
C GLY A 541 -38.79 -22.67 -30.42
N SER A 542 -38.26 -23.48 -29.51
CA SER A 542 -38.97 -24.00 -28.34
C SER A 542 -38.01 -24.54 -27.29
N ALA A 543 -38.48 -24.71 -26.06
CA ALA A 543 -37.72 -25.32 -24.97
C ALA A 543 -37.27 -26.77 -25.28
N ASN A 544 -38.01 -27.50 -26.12
CA ASN A 544 -37.75 -28.89 -26.50
C ASN A 544 -37.00 -29.04 -27.84
N GLY A 545 -36.65 -27.92 -28.51
CA GLY A 545 -35.60 -27.85 -29.54
C GLY A 545 -35.70 -28.83 -30.73
N VAL A 546 -36.89 -29.04 -31.31
CA VAL A 546 -37.05 -30.07 -32.36
C VAL A 546 -36.38 -29.69 -33.69
N ARG A 547 -36.22 -28.39 -34.01
CA ARG A 547 -35.47 -27.89 -35.19
C ARG A 547 -34.88 -26.50 -34.96
N ALA A 548 -33.56 -26.41 -34.89
CA ALA A 548 -32.87 -25.13 -34.91
C ALA A 548 -33.13 -24.40 -36.23
N HIS A 549 -33.21 -23.07 -36.18
CA HIS A 549 -33.40 -22.23 -37.36
C HIS A 549 -32.76 -20.86 -37.13
N LEU A 550 -32.68 -20.11 -38.22
CA LEU A 550 -32.17 -18.75 -38.20
C LEU A 550 -33.30 -17.78 -37.83
N TRP A 551 -33.06 -16.89 -36.87
CA TRP A 551 -34.02 -15.86 -36.47
C TRP A 551 -33.32 -14.54 -36.16
N THR A 552 -34.05 -13.43 -36.28
CA THR A 552 -33.53 -12.12 -35.92
C THR A 552 -33.07 -12.13 -34.46
N CYS A 553 -31.86 -11.63 -34.20
CA CYS A 553 -31.28 -11.62 -32.87
C CYS A 553 -32.10 -10.77 -31.90
N ASP A 554 -32.55 -11.38 -30.81
CA ASP A 554 -33.24 -10.72 -29.69
C ASP A 554 -32.62 -11.21 -28.37
N ALA A 555 -31.91 -10.34 -27.67
CA ALA A 555 -31.22 -10.69 -26.44
C ALA A 555 -32.19 -11.05 -25.29
N ALA A 556 -33.46 -10.67 -25.38
CA ALA A 556 -34.50 -11.07 -24.43
C ALA A 556 -35.11 -12.44 -24.75
N ASN A 557 -34.89 -12.97 -25.95
CA ASN A 557 -35.38 -14.27 -26.35
C ASN A 557 -34.50 -15.39 -25.77
N THR A 558 -35.04 -16.10 -24.78
CA THR A 558 -34.35 -17.18 -24.08
C THR A 558 -34.06 -18.39 -24.96
N PHE A 559 -34.72 -18.55 -26.12
CA PHE A 559 -34.43 -19.61 -27.10
C PHE A 559 -33.21 -19.32 -27.98
N GLN A 560 -32.65 -18.12 -27.87
CA GLN A 560 -31.39 -17.73 -28.51
C GLN A 560 -30.23 -17.69 -27.53
N GLN A 561 -30.45 -18.06 -26.27
CA GLN A 561 -29.45 -18.00 -25.21
C GLN A 561 -28.86 -19.38 -24.91
N PHE A 562 -27.54 -19.44 -24.92
CA PHE A 562 -26.75 -20.66 -24.76
C PHE A 562 -25.60 -20.47 -23.77
N TYR A 563 -25.18 -21.56 -23.15
CA TYR A 563 -24.08 -21.60 -22.20
C TYR A 563 -23.12 -22.72 -22.59
N TYR A 564 -21.83 -22.49 -22.37
CA TYR A 564 -20.85 -23.58 -22.41
C TYR A 564 -20.92 -24.33 -21.08
N ALA A 565 -21.11 -25.64 -21.16
CA ALA A 565 -21.01 -26.56 -20.04
C ALA A 565 -19.63 -27.23 -20.03
N SER A 566 -19.08 -27.41 -18.83
CA SER A 566 -17.82 -28.11 -18.56
C SER A 566 -18.01 -29.62 -18.44
#